data_AF-A0A3M0Y854-F1
#
_entry.id   AF-A0A3M0Y854-F1
#
_cell.length_a   1.000
_cell.length_b   1.000
_cell.length_c   1.000
_cell.angle_alpha   90.00
_cell.angle_beta   90.00
_cell.angle_gamma   90.00
#
_symmetry.space_group_name_H-M   'P 1'
#
loop_
_entity.id
_entity.type
_entity.pdbx_description
1 polymer ?
#
loop_
_entity_poly.entity_id
_entity_poly.type
_entity_poly.pdbx_seq_one_letter_code
_entity_poly.pdbx_strand_id
1 'polypeptide(L)'
;MNIKPRYRPGIRLVPGRYRIRVDKPGYVPFDQWIRVDSDRVLEVKLEPWKYGKSFRDRLRDGGFGPEMVVIPPGRFLMGSPFDEEGRDSDEGPQHRVSIARPFAIGRYEVTFEEYDRFCEATGRRRPDDNGWGRGKRPVINVSWHDAKAYARWLSKQTGKRYRLPSEAEWEYAARAGTSTRYWWGDRVGHGHANCDGCGSWWDGKETAPVGFFDPNPWGLYDTAGNVWEW
;
A
#
# COMPACT_ATOMS: atom_id res chain seq x y z
N MET A 1 -5.10 11.63 32.74
CA MET A 1 -5.76 10.31 32.94
C MET A 1 -4.67 9.24 33.09
N ASN A 2 -4.53 8.65 34.28
CA ASN A 2 -3.59 7.56 34.56
C ASN A 2 -4.27 6.21 34.27
N ILE A 3 -4.32 5.79 33.00
CA ILE A 3 -4.82 4.45 32.65
C ILE A 3 -3.69 3.46 32.95
N LYS A 4 -3.78 2.75 34.08
CA LYS A 4 -2.89 1.62 34.34
C LYS A 4 -3.15 0.55 33.27
N PRO A 5 -2.11 0.06 32.56
CA PRO A 5 -2.30 -1.01 31.60
C PRO A 5 -2.91 -2.24 32.27
N ARG A 6 -3.93 -2.82 31.64
CA ARG A 6 -4.68 -3.99 32.15
C ARG A 6 -3.79 -5.24 32.32
N TYR A 7 -2.66 -5.29 31.60
CA TYR A 7 -1.70 -6.40 31.62
C TYR A 7 -0.28 -5.84 31.75
N ARG A 8 0.54 -6.50 32.57
CA ARG A 8 1.94 -6.15 32.83
C ARG A 8 2.78 -7.42 33.04
N PRO A 9 4.11 -7.39 32.80
CA PRO A 9 4.97 -8.54 33.08
C PRO A 9 4.77 -9.07 34.51
N GLY A 10 4.75 -10.39 34.67
CA GLY A 10 4.57 -11.06 35.96
C GLY A 10 3.13 -11.10 36.50
N ILE A 11 2.13 -10.63 35.75
CA ILE A 11 0.72 -10.79 36.14
C ILE A 11 0.28 -12.25 36.01
N ARG A 12 -0.45 -12.78 37.00
CA ARG A 12 -1.16 -14.05 36.86
C ARG A 12 -2.39 -13.84 35.98
N LEU A 13 -2.52 -14.66 34.95
CA LEU A 13 -3.70 -14.68 34.08
C LEU A 13 -4.67 -15.74 34.60
N VAL A 14 -5.95 -15.43 34.60
CA VAL A 14 -6.99 -16.46 34.80
C VAL A 14 -7.07 -17.35 33.56
N PRO A 15 -7.51 -18.61 33.68
CA PRO A 15 -7.75 -19.43 32.50
C PRO A 15 -8.70 -18.73 31.50
N GLY A 16 -8.35 -18.73 30.22
CA GLY A 16 -9.12 -18.00 29.22
C GLY A 16 -8.43 -17.82 27.87
N ARG A 17 -9.09 -17.09 26.97
CA ARG A 17 -8.58 -16.81 25.63
C ARG A 17 -7.96 -15.42 25.58
N TYR A 18 -6.68 -15.36 25.21
CA TYR A 18 -5.90 -14.13 25.17
C TYR A 18 -5.34 -13.91 23.77
N ARG A 19 -5.34 -12.65 23.32
CA ARG A 19 -4.61 -12.25 22.13
C ARG A 19 -3.22 -11.81 22.55
N ILE A 20 -2.21 -12.59 22.18
CA ILE A 20 -0.81 -12.29 22.48
C ILE A 20 -0.22 -11.57 21.28
N ARG A 21 0.31 -10.37 21.53
CA ARG A 21 1.08 -9.61 20.56
C ARG A 21 2.50 -9.39 21.09
N VAL A 22 3.49 -9.80 20.32
CA VAL A 22 4.90 -9.52 20.58
C VAL A 22 5.42 -8.64 19.45
N ASP A 23 6.01 -7.50 19.81
CA ASP A 23 6.45 -6.47 18.88
C ASP A 23 7.92 -6.11 19.17
N LYS A 24 8.72 -5.97 18.12
CA LYS A 24 10.13 -5.57 18.19
C LYS A 24 10.44 -4.72 16.94
N PRO A 25 11.06 -3.53 17.08
CA PRO A 25 11.47 -2.73 15.94
C PRO A 25 12.31 -3.53 14.94
N GLY A 26 11.97 -3.44 13.65
CA GLY A 26 12.62 -4.19 12.58
C GLY A 26 12.08 -5.59 12.32
N TYR A 27 11.07 -6.06 13.08
CA TYR A 27 10.48 -7.39 12.91
C TYR A 27 8.96 -7.36 12.72
N VAL A 28 8.44 -8.35 11.99
CA VAL A 28 7.00 -8.60 11.84
C VAL A 28 6.41 -8.94 13.21
N PRO A 29 5.40 -8.21 13.71
CA PRO A 29 4.79 -8.54 14.98
C PRO A 29 4.15 -9.93 14.95
N PHE A 30 4.42 -10.73 15.99
CA PHE A 30 3.65 -11.93 16.25
C PHE A 30 2.30 -11.53 16.86
N ASP A 31 1.20 -12.05 16.33
CA ASP A 31 -0.15 -11.77 16.82
C ASP A 31 -1.03 -13.01 16.68
N GLN A 32 -1.37 -13.64 17.81
CA GLN A 32 -2.16 -14.86 17.82
C GLN A 32 -3.09 -14.92 19.02
N TRP A 33 -4.30 -15.46 18.79
CA TRP A 33 -5.17 -15.89 19.88
C TRP A 33 -4.71 -17.23 20.43
N ILE A 34 -4.42 -17.27 21.73
CA ILE A 34 -4.13 -18.50 22.45
C ILE A 34 -5.17 -18.73 23.54
N ARG A 35 -5.39 -20.00 23.86
CA ARG A 35 -6.09 -20.39 25.08
C ARG A 35 -5.03 -20.71 26.14
N VAL A 36 -5.19 -20.15 27.32
CA VAL A 36 -4.34 -20.37 28.48
C VAL A 36 -5.20 -21.08 29.51
N ASP A 37 -4.92 -22.37 29.74
CA ASP A 37 -5.62 -23.18 30.76
C ASP A 37 -4.68 -23.60 31.90
N SER A 38 -3.36 -23.52 31.68
CA SER A 38 -2.27 -23.78 32.63
C SER A 38 -1.03 -22.94 32.28
N ASP A 39 -0.02 -22.94 33.15
CA ASP A 39 1.26 -22.28 32.90
C ASP A 39 1.89 -22.81 31.61
N ARG A 40 2.33 -21.87 30.74
CA ARG A 40 2.90 -22.20 29.44
C ARG A 40 3.97 -21.20 29.05
N VAL A 41 5.05 -21.71 28.47
CA VAL A 41 6.03 -20.90 27.74
C VAL A 41 5.62 -20.83 26.28
N LEU A 42 5.52 -19.63 25.73
CA LEU A 42 5.32 -19.39 24.32
C LEU A 42 6.62 -18.87 23.72
N GLU A 43 7.34 -19.74 23.02
CA GLU A 43 8.50 -19.32 22.23
C GLU A 43 8.01 -18.65 20.95
N VAL A 44 8.44 -17.40 20.74
CA VAL A 44 8.08 -16.61 19.57
C VAL A 44 9.35 -16.27 18.81
N LYS A 45 9.49 -16.84 17.61
CA LYS A 45 10.50 -16.41 16.65
C LYS A 45 9.90 -15.31 15.78
N LEU A 46 10.48 -14.11 15.86
CA LEU A 46 10.08 -13.00 15.01
C LEU A 46 10.88 -13.02 13.71
N GLU A 47 10.19 -12.84 12.60
CA GLU A 47 10.81 -12.71 11.28
C GLU A 47 11.14 -11.22 11.03
N PRO A 48 12.35 -10.90 10.51
CA PRO A 48 12.70 -9.52 10.18
C PRO A 48 11.81 -9.01 9.04
N TRP A 49 11.49 -7.72 9.05
CA TRP A 49 10.88 -7.10 7.88
C TRP A 49 11.82 -7.19 6.68
N LYS A 50 11.26 -7.50 5.51
CA LYS A 50 11.98 -7.49 4.24
C LYS A 50 11.51 -6.27 3.44
N TYR A 51 12.01 -5.10 3.81
CA TYR A 51 11.67 -3.84 3.12
C TYR A 51 12.03 -3.91 1.64
N GLY A 52 11.20 -3.33 0.78
CA GLY A 52 11.36 -3.37 -0.67
C GLY A 52 11.17 -4.75 -1.31
N LYS A 53 10.96 -5.83 -0.54
CA LYS A 53 10.54 -7.12 -1.09
C LYS A 53 9.03 -7.18 -1.22
N SER A 54 8.59 -7.73 -2.33
CA SER A 54 7.18 -7.95 -2.58
C SER A 54 6.69 -9.29 -2.03
N PHE A 55 5.39 -9.36 -1.77
CA PHE A 55 4.69 -10.58 -1.41
C PHE A 55 3.24 -10.54 -1.93
N ARG A 56 2.57 -11.69 -1.93
CA ARG A 56 1.15 -11.80 -2.25
C ARG A 56 0.45 -12.60 -1.16
N ASP A 57 -0.65 -12.06 -0.64
CA ASP A 57 -1.52 -12.80 0.28
C ASP A 57 -2.38 -13.81 -0.49
N ARG A 58 -2.70 -14.94 0.14
CA ARG A 58 -3.64 -15.91 -0.42
C ARG A 58 -5.08 -15.47 -0.22
N LEU A 59 -5.89 -15.64 -1.25
CA LEU A 59 -7.35 -15.49 -1.21
C LEU A 59 -8.00 -16.81 -0.77
N ARG A 60 -9.28 -16.77 -0.39
CA ARG A 60 -10.00 -17.96 0.12
C ARG A 60 -10.19 -19.05 -0.93
N ASP A 61 -10.20 -18.68 -2.20
CA ASP A 61 -10.32 -19.57 -3.35
C ASP A 61 -8.98 -20.17 -3.81
N GLY A 62 -7.91 -19.94 -3.04
CA GLY A 62 -6.56 -20.44 -3.34
C GLY A 62 -5.76 -19.56 -4.31
N GLY A 63 -6.37 -18.51 -4.88
CA GLY A 63 -5.69 -17.51 -5.69
C GLY A 63 -4.81 -16.57 -4.85
N PHE A 64 -4.19 -15.61 -5.53
CA PHE A 64 -3.38 -14.56 -4.91
C PHE A 64 -4.07 -13.21 -5.03
N GLY A 65 -3.98 -12.41 -3.96
CA GLY A 65 -4.34 -11.00 -4.01
C GLY A 65 -3.24 -10.16 -4.69
N PRO A 66 -3.41 -8.82 -4.69
CA PRO A 66 -2.43 -7.93 -5.26
C PRO A 66 -1.04 -8.11 -4.67
N GLU A 67 -0.05 -7.82 -5.50
CA GLU A 67 1.34 -7.78 -5.06
C GLU A 67 1.58 -6.56 -4.18
N MET A 68 2.12 -6.78 -3.00
CA MET A 68 2.31 -5.76 -1.97
C MET A 68 3.80 -5.59 -1.68
N VAL A 69 4.27 -4.37 -1.48
CA VAL A 69 5.64 -4.03 -1.06
C VAL A 69 5.62 -3.53 0.37
N VAL A 70 6.56 -4.01 1.21
CA VAL A 70 6.71 -3.52 2.58
C VAL A 70 7.52 -2.23 2.60
N ILE A 71 6.90 -1.17 3.10
CA ILE A 71 7.46 0.17 3.25
C ILE A 71 8.00 0.35 4.67
N PRO A 72 9.26 0.80 4.85
CA PRO A 72 9.85 0.99 6.16
C PRO A 72 9.24 2.18 6.91
N PRO A 73 9.23 2.17 8.26
CA PRO A 73 8.95 3.38 9.01
C PRO A 73 10.02 4.43 8.74
N GLY A 74 9.69 5.71 8.89
CA GLY A 74 10.65 6.79 8.66
C GLY A 74 10.02 8.16 8.75
N ARG A 75 10.78 9.16 8.29
CA ARG A 75 10.35 10.55 8.25
C ARG A 75 10.71 11.14 6.91
N PHE A 76 9.85 12.00 6.39
CA PHE A 76 10.10 12.73 5.15
C PHE A 76 9.50 14.12 5.22
N LEU A 77 9.85 14.94 4.23
CA LEU A 77 9.24 16.24 4.00
C LEU A 77 8.13 16.05 2.98
N MET A 78 6.89 16.28 3.40
CA MET A 78 5.70 16.16 2.56
C MET A 78 5.38 17.52 1.91
N GLY A 79 4.92 17.50 0.66
CA GLY A 79 4.68 18.69 -0.15
C GLY A 79 5.91 19.12 -0.98
N SER A 80 5.75 20.15 -1.79
CA SER A 80 6.77 20.64 -2.73
C SER A 80 7.40 21.98 -2.31
N PRO A 81 8.69 22.22 -2.64
CA PRO A 81 9.34 23.52 -2.48
C PRO A 81 8.56 24.66 -3.13
N PHE A 82 8.60 25.86 -2.55
CA PHE A 82 7.82 27.00 -3.05
C PHE A 82 8.15 27.39 -4.50
N ASP A 83 9.39 27.15 -4.93
CA ASP A 83 9.93 27.44 -6.25
C ASP A 83 9.98 26.22 -7.19
N GLU A 84 9.37 25.09 -6.81
CA GLU A 84 9.30 23.91 -7.68
C GLU A 84 8.43 24.20 -8.92
N GLU A 85 8.97 23.91 -10.10
CA GLU A 85 8.27 24.10 -11.37
C GLU A 85 7.00 23.24 -11.41
N GLY A 86 5.87 23.83 -11.79
CA GLY A 86 4.60 23.12 -11.92
C GLY A 86 3.91 22.77 -10.59
N ARG A 87 4.40 23.31 -9.46
CA ARG A 87 3.73 23.21 -8.15
C ARG A 87 2.35 23.88 -8.16
N ASP A 88 1.38 23.20 -7.59
CA ASP A 88 0.06 23.73 -7.26
C ASP A 88 -0.01 24.42 -5.90
N SER A 89 -1.06 25.23 -5.71
CA SER A 89 -1.19 26.08 -4.52
C SER A 89 -1.36 25.32 -3.20
N ASP A 90 -1.93 24.11 -3.26
CA ASP A 90 -2.28 23.24 -2.14
C ASP A 90 -1.18 22.24 -1.76
N GLU A 91 -0.06 22.19 -2.49
CA GLU A 91 1.06 21.29 -2.20
C GLU A 91 1.97 21.77 -1.05
N GLY A 92 1.59 22.81 -0.32
CA GLY A 92 2.43 23.40 0.73
C GLY A 92 1.65 23.93 1.94
N PRO A 93 2.37 24.41 2.97
CA PRO A 93 3.84 24.42 3.07
C PRO A 93 4.42 23.01 3.29
N GLN A 94 5.68 22.84 2.88
CA GLN A 94 6.42 21.63 3.20
C GLN A 94 6.47 21.40 4.70
N HIS A 95 6.16 20.19 5.13
CA HIS A 95 6.11 19.85 6.55
C HIS A 95 6.61 18.43 6.81
N ARG A 96 7.20 18.22 7.99
CA ARG A 96 7.81 16.94 8.32
C ARG A 96 6.76 15.95 8.82
N VAL A 97 6.64 14.83 8.13
CA VAL A 97 5.73 13.74 8.49
C VAL A 97 6.52 12.53 9.01
N SER A 98 5.96 11.79 9.97
CA SER A 98 6.55 10.58 10.52
C SER A 98 5.65 9.36 10.28
N ILE A 99 6.14 8.40 9.52
CA ILE A 99 5.54 7.07 9.38
C ILE A 99 6.03 6.20 10.53
N ALA A 100 5.22 6.09 11.57
CA ALA A 100 5.63 5.46 12.83
C ALA A 100 5.81 3.94 12.75
N ARG A 101 5.13 3.28 11.81
CA ARG A 101 5.16 1.83 11.66
C ARG A 101 5.30 1.46 10.18
N PRO A 102 5.99 0.35 9.86
CA PRO A 102 5.96 -0.16 8.52
C PRO A 102 4.53 -0.51 8.11
N PHE A 103 4.25 -0.34 6.84
CA PHE A 103 3.00 -0.75 6.20
C PHE A 103 3.33 -1.43 4.87
N ALA A 104 2.33 -2.04 4.24
CA ALA A 104 2.48 -2.54 2.90
C ALA A 104 1.50 -1.79 1.98
N ILE A 105 1.93 -1.51 0.76
CA ILE A 105 1.16 -0.82 -0.27
C ILE A 105 1.26 -1.63 -1.57
N GLY A 106 0.28 -1.47 -2.46
CA GLY A 106 0.29 -2.14 -3.76
C GLY A 106 1.58 -1.82 -4.51
N ARG A 107 2.22 -2.86 -5.07
CA ARG A 107 3.40 -2.69 -5.94
C ARG A 107 3.05 -1.95 -7.22
N TYR A 108 1.82 -2.18 -7.68
CA TYR A 108 1.19 -1.63 -8.85
C TYR A 108 -0.17 -1.07 -8.43
N GLU A 109 -0.76 -0.23 -9.27
CA GLU A 109 -2.19 0.08 -9.23
C GLU A 109 -3.02 -1.21 -9.32
N VAL A 110 -4.21 -1.22 -8.74
CA VAL A 110 -5.12 -2.38 -8.85
C VAL A 110 -5.50 -2.58 -10.31
N THR A 111 -5.26 -3.77 -10.84
CA THR A 111 -5.50 -4.08 -12.25
C THR A 111 -6.96 -4.44 -12.54
N PHE A 112 -7.36 -4.36 -13.81
CA PHE A 112 -8.64 -4.90 -14.25
C PHE A 112 -8.81 -6.38 -13.95
N GLU A 113 -7.76 -7.20 -14.10
CA GLU A 113 -7.80 -8.64 -13.76
C GLU A 113 -8.16 -8.85 -12.27
N GLU A 114 -7.52 -8.11 -11.37
CA GLU A 114 -7.76 -8.20 -9.93
C GLU A 114 -9.13 -7.66 -9.53
N TYR A 115 -9.57 -6.56 -10.17
CA TYR A 115 -10.86 -5.95 -9.90
C TYR A 115 -12.03 -6.76 -10.48
N ASP A 116 -11.84 -7.40 -11.63
CA ASP A 116 -12.84 -8.27 -12.25
C ASP A 116 -13.15 -9.49 -11.39
N ARG A 117 -12.12 -10.07 -10.74
CA ARG A 117 -12.31 -11.12 -9.73
C ARG A 117 -13.19 -10.64 -8.57
N PHE A 118 -13.01 -9.40 -8.13
CA PHE A 118 -13.87 -8.81 -7.11
C PHE A 118 -15.31 -8.62 -7.60
N CYS A 119 -15.49 -8.12 -8.82
CA CYS A 119 -16.81 -7.98 -9.43
C CYS A 119 -17.54 -9.33 -9.53
N GLU A 120 -16.86 -10.37 -10.01
CA GLU A 120 -17.38 -11.74 -10.09
C GLU A 120 -17.77 -12.28 -8.71
N ALA A 121 -16.87 -12.17 -7.74
CA ALA A 121 -17.10 -12.70 -6.39
C ALA A 121 -18.22 -11.97 -5.62
N THR A 122 -18.62 -10.78 -6.06
CA THR A 122 -19.60 -9.93 -5.36
C THR A 122 -20.85 -9.63 -6.17
N GLY A 123 -20.93 -10.07 -7.42
CA GLY A 123 -22.01 -9.74 -8.34
C GLY A 123 -22.06 -8.26 -8.74
N ARG A 124 -20.98 -7.50 -8.53
CA ARG A 124 -20.92 -6.07 -8.90
C ARG A 124 -20.68 -5.93 -10.41
N ARG A 125 -21.27 -4.90 -11.02
CA ARG A 125 -21.01 -4.56 -12.42
C ARG A 125 -19.52 -4.22 -12.60
N ARG A 126 -18.92 -4.76 -13.65
CA ARG A 126 -17.54 -4.41 -14.04
C ARG A 126 -17.50 -2.96 -14.56
N PRO A 127 -16.50 -2.16 -14.19
CA PRO A 127 -16.31 -0.84 -14.74
C PRO A 127 -15.91 -0.94 -16.22
N ASP A 128 -16.32 0.07 -16.99
CA ASP A 128 -15.96 0.23 -18.39
C ASP A 128 -14.45 0.44 -18.55
N ASP A 129 -13.84 -0.12 -19.59
CA ASP A 129 -12.41 0.02 -19.89
C ASP A 129 -12.11 1.06 -20.98
N ASN A 130 -13.11 1.84 -21.38
CA ASN A 130 -13.06 2.82 -22.48
C ASN A 130 -12.61 2.22 -23.83
N GLY A 131 -12.64 0.89 -23.98
CA GLY A 131 -12.07 0.20 -25.14
C GLY A 131 -10.54 0.14 -25.17
N TRP A 132 -9.85 0.58 -24.11
CA TRP A 132 -8.38 0.55 -23.99
C TRP A 132 -7.84 -0.84 -23.61
N GLY A 133 -8.74 -1.74 -23.22
CA GLY A 133 -8.45 -3.11 -22.85
C GLY A 133 -8.33 -3.31 -21.33
N ARG A 134 -8.48 -4.58 -20.93
CA ARG A 134 -8.51 -5.04 -19.54
C ARG A 134 -7.20 -5.74 -19.16
N GLY A 135 -7.26 -6.70 -18.24
CA GLY A 135 -6.11 -7.50 -17.83
C GLY A 135 -5.19 -6.72 -16.90
N LYS A 136 -3.91 -6.59 -17.28
CA LYS A 136 -2.87 -5.93 -16.47
C LYS A 136 -2.87 -4.41 -16.52
N ARG A 137 -3.84 -3.78 -17.18
CA ARG A 137 -4.04 -2.33 -17.11
C ARG A 137 -4.67 -1.96 -15.77
N PRO A 138 -4.40 -0.76 -15.21
CA PRO A 138 -5.06 -0.31 -13.99
C PRO A 138 -6.57 -0.23 -14.22
N VAL A 139 -7.35 -0.61 -13.21
CA VAL A 139 -8.80 -0.43 -13.25
C VAL A 139 -9.12 1.06 -13.23
N ILE A 140 -9.88 1.51 -14.23
CA ILE A 140 -10.37 2.89 -14.33
C ILE A 140 -11.88 2.93 -14.12
N ASN A 141 -12.45 4.14 -14.12
CA ASN A 141 -13.88 4.36 -13.93
C ASN A 141 -14.42 3.80 -12.60
N VAL A 142 -13.58 3.84 -11.55
CA VAL A 142 -13.94 3.45 -10.18
C VAL A 142 -13.99 4.66 -9.27
N SER A 143 -15.02 4.74 -8.42
CA SER A 143 -15.11 5.80 -7.42
C SER A 143 -14.30 5.45 -6.16
N TRP A 144 -14.04 6.45 -5.32
CA TRP A 144 -13.47 6.23 -4.00
C TRP A 144 -14.29 5.23 -3.15
N HIS A 145 -15.62 5.20 -3.31
CA HIS A 145 -16.48 4.23 -2.63
C HIS A 145 -16.24 2.80 -3.12
N ASP A 146 -15.98 2.63 -4.41
CA ASP A 146 -15.66 1.36 -5.04
C ASP A 146 -14.30 0.84 -4.58
N ALA A 147 -13.29 1.71 -4.57
CA ALA A 147 -11.95 1.38 -4.09
C ALA A 147 -11.96 0.91 -2.63
N LYS A 148 -12.71 1.61 -1.75
CA LYS A 148 -12.95 1.14 -0.37
C LYS A 148 -13.68 -0.19 -0.30
N ALA A 149 -14.67 -0.43 -1.17
CA ALA A 149 -15.40 -1.69 -1.18
C ALA A 149 -14.48 -2.86 -1.58
N TYR A 150 -13.61 -2.65 -2.57
CA TYR A 150 -12.57 -3.59 -2.98
C TYR A 150 -11.61 -3.91 -1.82
N ALA A 151 -11.07 -2.89 -1.15
CA ALA A 151 -10.17 -3.08 0.00
C ALA A 151 -10.84 -3.83 1.16
N ARG A 152 -12.13 -3.58 1.42
CA ARG A 152 -12.91 -4.33 2.42
C ARG A 152 -13.11 -5.78 2.01
N TRP A 153 -13.36 -6.06 0.74
CA TRP A 153 -13.45 -7.42 0.23
C TRP A 153 -12.12 -8.15 0.34
N LEU A 154 -11.00 -7.55 -0.08
CA LEU A 154 -9.66 -8.12 0.10
C LEU A 154 -9.36 -8.45 1.56
N SER A 155 -9.73 -7.56 2.48
CA SER A 155 -9.59 -7.81 3.92
C SER A 155 -10.33 -9.08 4.37
N LYS A 156 -11.55 -9.29 3.86
CA LYS A 156 -12.32 -10.51 4.14
C LYS A 156 -11.68 -11.75 3.52
N GLN A 157 -11.14 -11.64 2.31
CA GLN A 157 -10.51 -12.75 1.61
C GLN A 157 -9.22 -13.23 2.29
N THR A 158 -8.38 -12.29 2.70
CA THR A 158 -7.02 -12.58 3.20
C THR A 158 -6.95 -12.70 4.72
N GLY A 159 -7.95 -12.17 5.44
CA GLY A 159 -7.87 -11.98 6.89
C GLY A 159 -6.89 -10.88 7.32
N LYS A 160 -6.30 -10.14 6.37
CA LYS A 160 -5.45 -8.97 6.62
C LYS A 160 -6.28 -7.70 6.61
N ARG A 161 -5.67 -6.58 7.02
CA ARG A 161 -6.31 -5.26 6.98
C ARG A 161 -5.87 -4.49 5.73
N TYR A 162 -6.64 -4.62 4.67
CA TYR A 162 -6.50 -3.79 3.46
C TYR A 162 -7.32 -2.50 3.60
N ARG A 163 -6.78 -1.41 3.05
CA ARG A 163 -7.37 -0.08 3.04
C ARG A 163 -6.68 0.77 1.97
N LEU A 164 -7.26 1.92 1.66
CA LEU A 164 -6.55 2.96 0.91
C LEU A 164 -5.41 3.55 1.77
N PRO A 165 -4.29 3.95 1.16
CA PRO A 165 -3.25 4.71 1.86
C PRO A 165 -3.82 6.05 2.33
N SER A 166 -3.23 6.64 3.37
CA SER A 166 -3.40 8.08 3.55
C SER A 166 -2.54 8.82 2.53
N GLU A 167 -2.87 10.06 2.20
CA GLU A 167 -2.05 10.93 1.36
C GLU A 167 -0.56 10.92 1.78
N ALA A 168 -0.29 11.09 3.07
CA ALA A 168 1.05 11.02 3.64
C ALA A 168 1.77 9.66 3.48
N GLU A 169 1.02 8.55 3.46
CA GLU A 169 1.60 7.22 3.22
C GLU A 169 1.90 7.03 1.74
N TRP A 170 1.02 7.54 0.88
CA TRP A 170 1.18 7.49 -0.57
C TRP A 170 2.38 8.32 -1.01
N GLU A 171 2.48 9.59 -0.61
CA GLU A 171 3.62 10.45 -1.01
C GLU A 171 4.95 9.93 -0.45
N TYR A 172 4.96 9.43 0.79
CA TYR A 172 6.16 8.80 1.37
C TYR A 172 6.63 7.60 0.55
N ALA A 173 5.69 6.74 0.13
CA ALA A 173 5.99 5.57 -0.70
C ALA A 173 6.40 5.96 -2.13
N ALA A 174 5.75 6.97 -2.72
CA ALA A 174 6.04 7.48 -4.06
C ALA A 174 7.44 8.10 -4.14
N ARG A 175 7.83 8.92 -3.15
CA ARG A 175 9.17 9.53 -3.07
C ARG A 175 10.27 8.51 -2.79
N ALA A 176 9.98 7.44 -2.05
CA ALA A 176 10.93 6.36 -1.75
C ALA A 176 12.32 6.82 -1.24
N GLY A 177 12.32 7.89 -0.43
CA GLY A 177 13.54 8.47 0.17
C GLY A 177 14.19 9.59 -0.65
N THR A 178 13.65 9.94 -1.81
CA THR A 178 14.10 11.08 -2.61
C THR A 178 13.41 12.38 -2.19
N SER A 179 14.00 13.51 -2.59
CA SER A 179 13.47 14.86 -2.34
C SER A 179 13.36 15.71 -3.61
N THR A 180 13.60 15.10 -4.77
CA THR A 180 13.45 15.72 -6.10
C THR A 180 11.97 15.73 -6.51
N ARG A 181 11.66 16.44 -7.59
CA ARG A 181 10.28 16.54 -8.13
C ARG A 181 9.69 15.18 -8.48
N TYR A 182 10.45 14.35 -9.18
CA TYR A 182 10.15 12.93 -9.44
C TYR A 182 11.15 12.07 -8.69
N TRP A 183 10.82 10.80 -8.42
CA TRP A 183 11.76 9.89 -7.76
C TRP A 183 13.03 9.62 -8.60
N TRP A 184 12.98 9.87 -9.92
CA TRP A 184 14.11 9.74 -10.84
C TRP A 184 14.89 11.05 -11.08
N GLY A 185 14.46 12.17 -10.49
CA GLY A 185 15.10 13.48 -10.63
C GLY A 185 14.12 14.62 -10.85
N ASP A 186 14.63 15.80 -11.22
CA ASP A 186 13.79 17.02 -11.31
C ASP A 186 13.15 17.24 -12.69
N ARG A 187 13.59 16.49 -13.70
CA ARG A 187 13.07 16.57 -15.08
C ARG A 187 12.17 15.39 -15.35
N VAL A 188 11.01 15.65 -15.97
CA VAL A 188 10.07 14.59 -16.39
C VAL A 188 10.76 13.56 -17.29
N GLY A 189 11.58 14.01 -18.23
CA GLY A 189 12.28 13.14 -19.17
C GLY A 189 11.32 12.40 -20.11
N HIS A 190 11.80 11.32 -20.73
CA HIS A 190 10.99 10.44 -21.58
C HIS A 190 11.10 9.00 -21.10
N GLY A 191 9.97 8.28 -21.13
CA GLY A 191 9.96 6.84 -20.83
C GLY A 191 10.09 6.48 -19.35
N HIS A 192 9.76 7.39 -18.44
CA HIS A 192 9.73 7.13 -16.99
C HIS A 192 8.29 6.98 -16.43
N ALA A 193 7.29 7.46 -17.16
CA ALA A 193 5.90 7.45 -16.74
C ALA A 193 4.97 7.54 -17.96
N ASN A 194 3.68 7.23 -17.75
CA ASN A 194 2.62 7.55 -18.71
C ASN A 194 1.88 8.82 -18.27
N CYS A 195 2.33 9.97 -18.73
CA CYS A 195 1.76 11.27 -18.41
C CYS A 195 1.74 12.16 -19.65
N ASP A 196 0.96 13.24 -19.64
CA ASP A 196 0.98 14.23 -20.72
C ASP A 196 2.39 14.80 -20.93
N GLY A 197 2.99 14.52 -22.08
CA GLY A 197 4.34 14.96 -22.43
C GLY A 197 5.47 14.05 -21.94
N CYS A 198 5.17 12.90 -21.34
CA CYS A 198 6.17 11.89 -20.96
C CYS A 198 6.73 11.11 -22.17
N GLY A 199 6.13 11.21 -23.36
CA GLY A 199 6.62 10.62 -24.62
C GLY A 199 6.45 9.10 -24.73
N SER A 200 5.57 8.49 -23.92
CA SER A 200 5.24 7.07 -24.02
C SER A 200 4.32 6.79 -25.22
N TRP A 201 4.19 5.53 -25.64
CA TRP A 201 3.22 5.17 -26.70
C TRP A 201 1.77 5.45 -26.33
N TRP A 202 1.47 5.45 -25.03
CA TRP A 202 0.14 5.64 -24.44
C TRP A 202 -0.14 7.08 -24.00
N ASP A 203 0.89 7.93 -24.04
CA ASP A 203 0.83 9.33 -23.64
C ASP A 203 -0.34 10.05 -24.33
N GLY A 204 -1.24 10.62 -23.51
CA GLY A 204 -2.44 11.33 -23.94
C GLY A 204 -3.50 10.46 -24.64
N LYS A 205 -3.37 9.13 -24.65
CA LYS A 205 -4.26 8.24 -25.44
C LYS A 205 -5.02 7.24 -24.59
N GLU A 206 -4.31 6.49 -23.76
CA GLU A 206 -4.88 5.44 -22.92
C GLU A 206 -3.94 5.16 -21.74
N THR A 207 -4.33 4.25 -20.85
CA THR A 207 -3.43 3.79 -19.77
C THR A 207 -2.24 3.02 -20.35
N ALA A 208 -1.26 2.68 -19.53
CA ALA A 208 -0.28 1.65 -19.83
C ALA A 208 -0.60 0.39 -18.99
N PRO A 209 -0.19 -0.82 -19.42
CA PRO A 209 -0.12 -1.96 -18.50
C PRO A 209 0.73 -1.58 -17.28
N VAL A 210 0.28 -1.94 -16.08
CA VAL A 210 1.02 -1.62 -14.86
C VAL A 210 2.42 -2.23 -14.88
N GLY A 211 3.38 -1.51 -14.32
CA GLY A 211 4.76 -1.96 -14.23
C GLY A 211 5.54 -1.89 -15.54
N PHE A 212 5.07 -1.10 -16.51
CA PHE A 212 5.78 -0.94 -17.79
C PHE A 212 7.06 -0.11 -17.65
N PHE A 213 7.03 0.97 -16.86
CA PHE A 213 8.18 1.84 -16.62
C PHE A 213 9.03 1.34 -15.45
N ASP A 214 10.18 1.99 -15.22
CA ASP A 214 11.04 1.63 -14.10
C ASP A 214 10.35 1.88 -12.74
N PRO A 215 10.59 1.04 -11.73
CA PRO A 215 10.09 1.29 -10.39
C PRO A 215 10.93 2.33 -9.65
N ASN A 216 10.33 2.96 -8.66
CA ASN A 216 11.05 3.78 -7.70
C ASN A 216 12.02 2.96 -6.83
N PRO A 217 12.91 3.58 -6.03
CA PRO A 217 13.90 2.89 -5.21
C PRO A 217 13.34 1.85 -4.22
N TRP A 218 12.04 1.88 -3.91
CA TRP A 218 11.38 0.89 -3.04
C TRP A 218 10.62 -0.19 -3.82
N GLY A 219 10.63 -0.15 -5.15
CA GLY A 219 10.03 -1.17 -6.01
C GLY A 219 8.57 -0.94 -6.35
N LEU A 220 8.02 0.27 -6.09
CA LEU A 220 6.70 0.66 -6.57
C LEU A 220 6.78 1.18 -8.00
N TYR A 221 5.77 0.87 -8.79
CA TYR A 221 5.65 1.30 -10.17
C TYR A 221 4.55 2.35 -10.30
N ASP A 222 4.64 3.13 -11.37
CA ASP A 222 3.57 4.03 -11.81
C ASP A 222 3.14 5.06 -10.76
N THR A 223 3.98 5.33 -9.74
CA THR A 223 3.73 6.38 -8.72
C THR A 223 3.81 7.81 -9.28
N ALA A 224 3.99 7.92 -10.60
CA ALA A 224 3.89 9.13 -11.38
C ALA A 224 3.24 8.75 -12.72
N GLY A 225 2.08 9.34 -13.02
CA GLY A 225 1.32 9.06 -14.24
C GLY A 225 0.43 7.83 -14.15
N ASN A 226 0.09 7.28 -15.32
CA ASN A 226 -0.85 6.21 -15.60
C ASN A 226 -2.31 6.53 -15.21
N VAL A 227 -2.67 6.47 -13.92
CA VAL A 227 -3.98 6.92 -13.43
C VAL A 227 -3.86 7.67 -12.10
N TRP A 228 -4.87 8.47 -11.77
CA TRP A 228 -5.01 9.02 -10.42
C TRP A 228 -5.37 7.94 -9.40
N GLU A 229 -4.81 8.04 -8.20
CA GLU A 229 -4.99 7.04 -7.13
C GLU A 229 -5.81 7.59 -5.94
N TRP A 230 -6.79 6.80 -5.47
CA TRP A 230 -7.75 7.14 -4.41
C TRP A 230 -7.27 6.86 -2.98
#